data_AF-A0A5K0V0H9-F1
#
_entry.id   AF-A0A5K0V0H9-F1
#
_cell.length_a   1.000
_cell.length_b   1.000
_cell.length_c   1.000
_cell.angle_alpha   90.00
_cell.angle_beta   90.00
_cell.angle_gamma   90.00
#
_symmetry.space_group_name_H-M   'P 1'
#
loop_
_entity.id
_entity.type
_entity.pdbx_description
1 polymer ?
#
loop_
_entity_poly.entity_id
_entity_poly.type
_entity_poly.pdbx_seq_one_letter_code
_entity_poly.pdbx_strand_id
1 'polypeptide(L)' 'ISRNRRVSVRVWQGKPTVDIREFYMKDGKQMPGKK' A
#
# COMPACT_ATOMS: atom_id res chain seq x y z
N ILE A 1 10.24 5.65 5.47
CA ILE A 1 9.62 4.67 4.54
C ILE A 1 10.45 3.40 4.63
N SER A 2 9.90 2.32 5.17
CA SER A 2 10.64 1.05 5.35
C SER A 2 10.58 0.19 4.08
N ARG A 3 11.45 -0.82 3.99
CA ARG A 3 11.62 -1.71 2.81
C ARG A 3 10.32 -2.28 2.25
N ASN A 4 9.33 -2.52 3.11
CA ASN A 4 8.07 -3.18 2.76
C ASN A 4 6.85 -2.26 2.90
N ARG A 5 7.02 -0.95 3.10
CA ARG A 5 5.92 0.00 3.21
C ARG A 5 5.89 0.90 1.98
N ARG A 6 4.77 0.92 1.27
CA ARG A 6 4.55 1.83 0.13
C ARG A 6 3.50 2.88 0.46
N VAL A 7 3.72 4.07 -0.06
CA VAL A 7 2.78 5.19 0.01
C VAL A 7 2.19 5.36 -1.39
N SER A 8 0.86 5.39 -1.48
CA SER A 8 0.16 5.68 -2.73
C SER A 8 -0.83 6.82 -2.52
N VAL A 9 -0.90 7.74 -3.47
CA VAL A 9 -1.91 8.80 -3.49
C VAL A 9 -2.99 8.37 -4.46
N ARG A 10 -4.24 8.34 -4.01
CA ARG A 10 -5.39 8.02 -4.84
C ARG A 10 -6.52 9.00 -4.60
N VAL A 11 -7.36 9.20 -5.60
CA VAL A 11 -8.58 9.99 -5.44
C VAL A 11 -9.70 9.05 -5.00
N TRP A 12 -10.21 9.24 -3.78
CA TRP A 12 -11.37 8.52 -3.26
C TRP A 12 -12.54 9.48 -3.12
N GLN A 13 -13.66 9.19 -3.78
CA GLN A 13 -14.84 10.06 -3.81
C GLN A 13 -14.53 11.54 -4.14
N GLY A 14 -13.66 11.76 -5.14
CA GLY A 14 -13.26 13.10 -5.55
C GLY A 14 -12.28 13.81 -4.61
N LYS A 15 -11.85 13.17 -3.51
CA LYS A 15 -10.86 13.74 -2.57
C LYS A 15 -9.53 12.99 -2.68
N PRO A 16 -8.38 13.68 -2.76
CA PRO A 16 -7.08 13.04 -2.68
C PRO A 16 -6.90 12.41 -1.30
N THR A 17 -6.54 11.14 -1.28
CA THR A 17 -6.31 10.33 -0.08
C THR A 17 -4.96 9.64 -0.18
N VAL A 18 -4.26 9.56 0.96
CA VAL A 18 -2.95 8.91 1.07
C VAL A 18 -3.15 7.54 1.72
N ASP A 19 -2.88 6.48 0.98
CA ASP A 19 -2.89 5.10 1.46
C ASP A 19 -1.44 4.69 1.79
N ILE A 20 -1.21 4.33 3.05
CA ILE A 20 0.08 3.85 3.55
C ILE A 20 -0.09 2.38 3.86
N ARG A 21 0.55 1.51 3.07
CA ARG A 21 0.32 0.06 3.13
C ARG A 21 1.61 -0.71 3.30
N GLU A 22 1.56 -1.73 4.16
CA GLU A 22 2.62 -2.71 4.31
C GLU A 22 2.37 -3.89 3.36
N PHE A 23 3.40 -4.32 2.65
CA PHE A 23 3.36 -5.43 1.72
C PHE A 23 4.14 -6.60 2.30
N TYR A 24 3.64 -7.82 2.09
CA TYR A 24 4.36 -9.04 2.42
C TYR A 24 4.63 -9.85 1.15
N MET A 25 5.70 -10.64 1.17
CA MET A 25 6.00 -11.57 0.07
C MET A 25 5.25 -12.87 0.31
N LYS A 26 4.51 -13.33 -0.69
CA LYS A 26 3.88 -14.65 -0.73
C LYS A 26 4.07 -15.23 -2.12
N ASP A 27 4.64 -16.42 -2.21
CA ASP A 27 4.87 -17.13 -3.47
C ASP A 27 5.60 -16.28 -4.54
N GLY A 28 6.57 -15.48 -4.09
CA GLY A 28 7.35 -14.56 -4.95
C GLY A 28 6.62 -13.29 -5.39
N LYS A 29 5.36 -13.08 -4.99
CA LYS A 29 4.57 -11.88 -5.29
C LYS A 29 4.42 -10.98 -4.06
N GLN A 30 4.45 -9.67 -4.29
CA GLN A 30 4.15 -8.68 -3.26
C GLN A 30 2.64 -8.56 -3.09
N MET A 31 2.15 -9.02 -1.95
CA MET A 31 0.75 -8.95 -1.59
C MET A 31 0.50 -7.78 -0.64
N PRO A 32 -0.61 -7.03 -0.81
CA PRO A 32 -1.00 -6.02 0.14
C PRO A 32 -1.31 -6.67 1.49
N GLY A 33 -0.72 -6.14 2.56
CA GLY A 33 -1.04 -6.52 3.93
C GLY A 33 -2.49 -6.18 4.27
N LYS A 34 -2.99 -6.82 5.34
CA LYS A 34 -4.39 -6.70 5.79
C LYS A 34 -4.71 -5.35 6.46
N LYS A 35 -3.74 -4.44 6.54
CA LYS A 35 -3.80 -3.22 7.36
C LYS A 35 -3.97 -1.97 6.51
#